data_AF-A0A9P3UMT9-F1
#
_entry.id   AF-A0A9P3UMT9-F1
#
_cell.length_a   1.000
_cell.length_b   1.000
_cell.length_c   1.000
_cell.angle_alpha   90.00
_cell.angle_beta   90.00
_cell.angle_gamma   90.00
#
_symmetry.space_group_name_H-M   'P 1'
#
loop_
_entity.id
_entity.type
_entity.pdbx_description
1 polymer ?
#
loop_
_entity_poly.entity_id
_entity_poly.type
_entity_poly.pdbx_seq_one_letter_code
_entity_poly.pdbx_strand_id
1 'polypeptide(L)'
;MDVEMVAPWIGPMNDELCPEAMRPGDHESEIEGPQARRSQSRYDHPLIQRRLQSNCFLERHMQYLSGDAGEDDAIHHAQSKGGADRYYTNGTRHVRPYSLALWYMEHALNNFGDVRELVTAVRDASDVHRQAIALAKVLVCDVSVRNIVIASNDGQTKGFTVTTTGAWQFTAIRLLRKPRDGETPVAERVDSIESFFNVLAWMALRYTAHSLCPEHLSSILRDYFDGSYTAGGKRYVTLTRASYLSSGDIVHSGELANEGIRRVLEYCEGRYAEAANKIYELEVQLRLEALRLLDEDDAWLPNLLTVLLDDEKIAWESNHLKVVRKIHTWRKGP
;
A
#
# COMPACT_ATOMS: atom_id res chain seq x y z
N MET A 1 -41.31 42.29 16.89
CA MET A 1 -41.26 41.02 17.64
C MET A 1 -39.97 40.38 17.19
N ASP A 2 -38.89 40.81 17.82
CA ASP A 2 -37.52 40.42 17.51
C ASP A 2 -37.00 39.73 18.76
N VAL A 3 -36.57 38.48 18.61
CA VAL A 3 -35.97 37.69 19.69
C VAL A 3 -34.50 37.50 19.33
N GLU A 4 -33.65 38.25 20.03
CA GLU A 4 -32.22 38.05 20.08
C GLU A 4 -31.90 36.70 20.74
N MET A 5 -30.96 35.95 20.18
CA MET A 5 -30.29 34.86 20.89
C MET A 5 -28.80 35.17 21.07
N VAL A 6 -28.39 35.05 22.32
CA VAL A 6 -27.09 35.31 22.92
C VAL A 6 -26.12 34.16 22.63
N ALA A 7 -24.88 34.47 22.26
CA ALA A 7 -23.75 33.54 22.27
C ALA A 7 -22.94 33.71 23.58
N PRO A 8 -22.48 32.63 24.25
CA PRO A 8 -21.63 32.77 25.42
C PRO A 8 -20.15 32.87 25.04
N TRP A 9 -19.54 33.92 25.58
CA TRP A 9 -18.11 34.23 25.65
C TRP A 9 -17.40 33.28 26.63
N ILE A 10 -16.26 32.71 26.25
CA ILE A 10 -15.32 32.05 27.17
C ILE A 10 -13.97 32.76 27.05
N GLY A 11 -13.57 33.40 28.15
CA GLY A 11 -12.31 34.16 28.28
C GLY A 11 -11.07 33.29 28.52
N PRO A 12 -9.88 33.92 28.61
CA PRO A 12 -8.59 33.24 28.51
C PRO A 12 -8.13 32.63 29.85
N MET A 13 -7.45 31.48 29.78
CA MET A 13 -6.72 30.89 30.91
C MET A 13 -5.26 31.35 30.89
N ASN A 14 -4.81 31.77 32.07
CA ASN A 14 -3.50 32.33 32.38
C ASN A 14 -2.35 31.30 32.29
N ASP A 15 -1.22 31.78 31.76
CA ASP A 15 0.13 31.34 32.10
C ASP A 15 0.49 31.87 33.50
N GLU A 16 1.09 31.03 34.37
CA GLU A 16 2.30 31.36 35.15
C GLU A 16 2.68 30.27 36.19
N LEU A 17 3.97 29.87 36.11
CA LEU A 17 4.95 29.59 37.18
C LEU A 17 5.07 28.19 37.85
N CYS A 18 6.32 27.68 37.74
CA CYS A 18 6.95 26.49 38.34
C CYS A 18 7.09 26.55 39.89
N PRO A 19 7.65 25.50 40.56
CA PRO A 19 9.11 25.46 40.73
C PRO A 19 9.79 24.08 40.73
N GLU A 20 11.12 24.16 40.71
CA GLU A 20 12.16 23.13 40.61
C GLU A 20 12.31 22.16 41.81
N ALA A 21 13.04 21.07 41.49
CA ALA A 21 14.04 20.34 42.29
C ALA A 21 13.59 19.33 43.37
N MET A 22 13.85 18.04 43.11
CA MET A 22 14.55 17.14 44.04
C MET A 22 15.15 15.92 43.30
N ARG A 23 16.48 15.77 43.41
CA ARG A 23 17.25 14.50 43.43
C ARG A 23 17.89 14.43 44.85
N PRO A 24 18.50 13.33 45.34
CA PRO A 24 18.85 12.05 44.71
C PRO A 24 18.46 10.80 45.54
N GLY A 25 18.69 9.60 44.99
CA GLY A 25 18.61 8.35 45.74
C GLY A 25 19.11 7.18 44.89
N ASP A 26 20.36 6.81 45.12
CA ASP A 26 21.05 5.65 44.55
C ASP A 26 20.40 4.34 45.01
N HIS A 27 20.04 3.48 44.06
CA HIS A 27 19.90 2.04 44.30
C HIS A 27 20.33 1.29 43.04
N GLU A 28 21.59 0.87 43.04
CA GLU A 28 22.09 -0.20 42.20
C GLU A 28 21.35 -1.49 42.55
N SER A 29 20.67 -2.09 41.57
CA SER A 29 20.31 -3.49 41.59
C SER A 29 20.68 -4.09 40.24
N GLU A 30 21.73 -4.90 40.26
CA GLU A 30 22.13 -5.78 39.17
C GLU A 30 21.02 -6.83 38.95
N ILE A 31 20.38 -6.77 37.79
CA ILE A 31 19.58 -7.86 37.26
C ILE A 31 20.22 -8.26 35.93
N GLU A 32 20.96 -9.38 35.95
CA GLU A 32 21.47 -10.03 34.76
C GLU A 32 20.30 -10.56 33.91
N GLY A 33 20.06 -9.91 32.78
CA GLY A 33 19.12 -10.37 31.75
C GLY A 33 19.81 -11.20 30.65
N PRO A 34 19.14 -12.22 30.09
CA PRO A 34 19.75 -13.17 29.16
C PRO A 34 20.09 -12.53 27.80
N GLN A 35 21.27 -12.85 27.30
CA GLN A 35 21.82 -12.43 26.01
C GLN A 35 20.84 -12.62 24.84
N ALA A 36 20.38 -11.51 24.27
CA ALA A 36 19.63 -11.49 23.02
C ALA A 36 20.49 -12.03 21.86
N ARG A 37 20.14 -13.22 21.36
CA ARG A 37 20.67 -13.74 20.11
C ARG A 37 20.26 -12.81 18.97
N ARG A 38 21.23 -12.14 18.35
CA ARG A 38 21.07 -11.43 17.07
C ARG A 38 20.58 -12.43 16.02
N SER A 39 19.33 -12.25 15.56
CA SER A 39 18.79 -12.95 14.40
C SER A 39 19.47 -12.42 13.14
N GLN A 40 20.40 -13.21 12.61
CA GLN A 40 21.04 -12.97 11.33
C GLN A 40 20.01 -13.16 10.20
N SER A 41 20.05 -12.24 9.23
CA SER A 41 19.24 -12.17 7.99
C SER A 41 18.86 -13.54 7.42
N ARG A 42 17.55 -13.80 7.32
CA ARG A 42 16.96 -15.05 6.79
C ARG A 42 16.53 -14.96 5.32
N TYR A 43 17.08 -14.02 4.53
CA TYR A 43 16.60 -13.76 3.16
C TYR A 43 17.49 -14.30 2.02
N ASP A 44 18.55 -15.06 2.30
CA ASP A 44 19.43 -15.62 1.26
C ASP A 44 19.21 -17.13 1.03
N HIS A 45 17.97 -17.57 0.75
CA HIS A 45 17.70 -18.99 0.44
C HIS A 45 17.23 -19.20 -1.02
N PRO A 46 18.04 -19.81 -1.91
CA PRO A 46 17.74 -20.03 -3.34
C PRO A 46 16.46 -20.82 -3.64
N LEU A 47 15.94 -21.59 -2.67
CA LEU A 47 14.68 -22.34 -2.83
C LEU A 47 13.40 -21.46 -2.74
N ILE A 48 13.48 -20.26 -2.15
CA ILE A 48 12.33 -19.35 -2.02
C ILE A 48 11.98 -18.73 -3.39
N GLN A 49 12.99 -18.39 -4.20
CA GLN A 49 12.78 -17.87 -5.56
C GLN A 49 12.19 -18.92 -6.52
N ARG A 50 12.60 -20.19 -6.43
CA ARG A 50 12.04 -21.27 -7.29
C ARG A 50 10.57 -21.59 -6.99
N ARG A 51 10.12 -21.48 -5.73
CA ARG A 51 8.73 -21.78 -5.35
C ARG A 51 7.74 -20.68 -5.75
N LEU A 52 8.14 -19.41 -5.67
CA LEU A 52 7.32 -18.30 -6.18
C LEU A 52 7.16 -18.35 -7.71
N GLN A 53 8.18 -18.85 -8.42
CA GLN A 53 8.12 -19.09 -9.87
C GLN A 53 7.23 -20.27 -10.28
N SER A 54 6.98 -21.24 -9.39
CA SER A 54 6.25 -22.47 -9.75
C SER A 54 4.74 -22.38 -9.49
N ASN A 55 4.30 -21.52 -8.57
CA ASN A 55 2.89 -21.49 -8.12
C ASN A 55 2.03 -20.41 -8.79
N CYS A 56 2.65 -19.47 -9.53
CA CYS A 56 1.91 -18.61 -10.45
C CYS A 56 1.91 -19.25 -11.84
N PHE A 57 0.86 -20.00 -12.15
CA PHE A 57 0.43 -20.31 -13.53
C PHE A 57 1.52 -20.91 -14.46
N LEU A 58 2.03 -22.11 -14.16
CA LEU A 58 3.05 -22.78 -15.01
C LEU A 58 2.79 -24.27 -15.32
N GLU A 59 1.55 -24.75 -15.24
CA GLU A 59 1.26 -26.18 -15.54
C GLU A 59 0.78 -26.47 -16.96
N ARG A 60 0.46 -25.49 -17.83
CA ARG A 60 -0.20 -25.80 -19.11
C ARG A 60 0.54 -25.62 -20.42
N HIS A 61 1.77 -25.10 -20.49
CA HIS A 61 2.44 -24.89 -21.79
C HIS A 61 3.96 -25.22 -21.83
N MET A 62 4.42 -26.15 -21.00
CA MET A 62 5.75 -26.77 -21.13
C MET A 62 5.69 -28.04 -21.99
N GLN A 63 5.21 -27.94 -23.23
CA GLN A 63 5.25 -29.06 -24.20
C GLN A 63 5.76 -28.71 -25.60
N TYR A 64 6.24 -27.48 -25.81
CA TYR A 64 6.98 -27.14 -27.02
C TYR A 64 8.23 -26.37 -26.62
N LEU A 65 9.30 -27.07 -26.29
CA LEU A 65 10.70 -26.66 -26.47
C LEU A 65 11.60 -27.85 -26.09
N SER A 66 11.45 -28.94 -26.84
CA SER A 66 12.50 -29.95 -27.02
C SER A 66 12.59 -30.25 -28.51
N GLY A 67 13.43 -29.51 -29.21
CA GLY A 67 13.61 -29.64 -30.64
C GLY A 67 14.70 -28.70 -31.12
N ASP A 68 15.89 -29.27 -31.19
CA ASP A 68 17.04 -28.96 -32.05
C ASP A 68 17.46 -27.52 -32.40
N ALA A 69 18.78 -27.38 -32.32
CA ALA A 69 19.61 -26.31 -32.82
C ALA A 69 19.24 -25.88 -34.25
N GLY A 70 19.12 -24.57 -34.45
CA GLY A 70 19.10 -23.91 -35.75
C GLY A 70 19.45 -22.44 -35.57
N GLU A 71 20.51 -22.02 -36.25
CA GLU A 71 21.12 -20.70 -36.29
C GLU A 71 20.17 -19.57 -36.78
N ASP A 72 20.64 -18.35 -36.52
CA ASP A 72 20.27 -17.05 -37.13
C ASP A 72 18.92 -16.41 -36.75
N ASP A 73 18.96 -15.38 -35.88
CA ASP A 73 18.88 -13.98 -36.35
C ASP A 73 18.86 -12.92 -35.22
N ALA A 74 19.70 -11.89 -35.43
CA ALA A 74 19.62 -10.48 -34.99
C ALA A 74 19.19 -10.11 -33.55
N ILE A 75 20.19 -10.00 -32.65
CA ILE A 75 20.11 -9.15 -31.44
C ILE A 75 20.73 -7.78 -31.76
N HIS A 76 19.93 -6.71 -31.67
CA HIS A 76 20.44 -5.34 -31.76
C HIS A 76 21.24 -4.96 -30.50
N HIS A 77 22.57 -5.04 -30.59
CA HIS A 77 23.50 -4.47 -29.61
C HIS A 77 23.85 -3.02 -29.94
N ALA A 78 23.45 -2.08 -29.08
CA ALA A 78 24.01 -0.74 -29.05
C ALA A 78 25.36 -0.76 -28.31
N GLN A 79 26.46 -0.67 -29.06
CA GLN A 79 27.81 -0.50 -28.51
C GLN A 79 28.04 0.97 -28.13
N SER A 80 28.28 1.22 -26.84
CA SER A 80 28.93 2.45 -26.36
C SER A 80 30.41 2.16 -26.13
N LYS A 81 31.27 2.82 -26.91
CA LYS A 81 32.74 2.79 -26.77
C LYS A 81 33.22 4.04 -26.04
N GLY A 82 34.11 3.84 -25.06
CA GLY A 82 35.21 4.77 -24.76
C GLY A 82 35.16 5.46 -23.40
N GLY A 83 36.09 5.09 -22.51
CA GLY A 83 36.39 5.87 -21.31
C GLY A 83 37.12 5.06 -20.24
N ALA A 84 38.45 5.05 -20.31
CA ALA A 84 39.36 4.24 -19.51
C ALA A 84 39.45 4.61 -18.02
N ASP A 85 39.62 3.57 -17.21
CA ASP A 85 40.45 3.43 -16.00
C ASP A 85 40.71 4.65 -15.12
N ARG A 86 40.13 4.65 -13.91
CA ARG A 86 40.85 4.99 -12.68
C ARG A 86 40.44 4.10 -11.49
N TYR A 87 41.47 3.46 -10.94
CA TYR A 87 41.58 2.70 -9.71
C TYR A 87 40.69 3.15 -8.53
N TYR A 88 39.92 2.20 -8.00
CA TYR A 88 39.72 2.05 -6.55
C TYR A 88 39.90 0.57 -6.18
N THR A 89 41.10 0.24 -5.74
CA THR A 89 41.39 -1.00 -5.00
C THR A 89 40.91 -0.81 -3.56
N ASN A 90 39.80 -1.46 -3.20
CA ASN A 90 39.52 -1.93 -1.84
C ASN A 90 38.32 -2.88 -1.87
N GLY A 91 38.59 -4.19 -1.75
CA GLY A 91 37.60 -5.24 -1.49
C GLY A 91 36.43 -5.30 -2.47
N THR A 92 36.69 -5.66 -3.73
CA THR A 92 35.64 -5.85 -4.74
C THR A 92 34.72 -7.00 -4.36
N ARG A 93 33.60 -6.70 -3.69
CA ARG A 93 32.42 -7.58 -3.73
C ARG A 93 32.07 -7.76 -5.20
N HIS A 94 32.27 -8.97 -5.72
CA HIS A 94 31.73 -9.36 -7.02
C HIS A 94 30.20 -9.27 -6.95
N VAL A 95 29.64 -8.12 -7.34
CA VAL A 95 28.21 -8.00 -7.58
C VAL A 95 27.96 -8.72 -8.90
N ARG A 96 27.39 -9.92 -8.83
CA ARG A 96 26.86 -10.58 -10.03
C ARG A 96 25.55 -9.89 -10.38
N PRO A 97 25.43 -9.21 -11.53
CA PRO A 97 24.15 -8.70 -11.96
C PRO A 97 23.24 -9.90 -12.24
N TYR A 98 22.08 -9.93 -11.59
CA TYR A 98 21.01 -10.85 -11.93
C TYR A 98 19.95 -10.05 -12.69
N SER A 99 19.50 -10.57 -13.82
CA SER A 99 18.39 -10.01 -14.59
C SER A 99 17.17 -10.91 -14.38
N LEU A 100 16.06 -10.31 -13.96
CA LEU A 100 14.77 -11.00 -13.92
C LEU A 100 14.04 -10.71 -15.23
N ALA A 101 13.81 -11.74 -16.05
CA ALA A 101 12.94 -11.65 -17.21
C ALA A 101 11.50 -11.96 -16.76
N LEU A 102 10.62 -10.98 -16.91
CA LEU A 102 9.18 -11.12 -16.67
C LEU A 102 8.45 -11.16 -18.01
N TRP A 103 7.33 -11.86 -18.07
CA TRP A 103 6.45 -11.83 -19.24
C TRP A 103 6.00 -10.40 -19.54
N TYR A 104 5.73 -10.13 -20.83
CA TYR A 104 5.20 -8.83 -21.25
C TYR A 104 3.87 -8.58 -20.54
N MET A 105 3.85 -7.59 -19.65
CA MET A 105 2.64 -7.13 -18.99
C MET A 105 2.14 -5.89 -19.73
N GLU A 106 0.87 -5.91 -20.12
CA GLU A 106 0.34 -4.99 -21.13
C GLU A 106 0.34 -3.54 -20.67
N HIS A 107 -0.15 -3.25 -19.45
CA HIS A 107 -0.21 -1.87 -18.98
C HIS A 107 -0.32 -1.72 -17.45
N ALA A 108 0.17 -0.58 -16.95
CA ALA A 108 0.11 -0.21 -15.54
C ALA A 108 -1.34 -0.04 -15.05
N LEU A 109 -1.58 -0.19 -13.74
CA LEU A 109 -2.91 -0.08 -13.15
C LEU A 109 -3.64 1.22 -13.53
N ASN A 110 -2.93 2.34 -13.69
CA ASN A 110 -3.51 3.63 -14.08
C ASN A 110 -3.95 3.76 -15.54
N ASN A 111 -3.81 2.69 -16.32
CA ASN A 111 -4.27 2.61 -17.71
C ASN A 111 -5.42 1.60 -17.90
N PHE A 112 -6.16 1.27 -16.83
CA PHE A 112 -7.35 0.44 -16.90
C PHE A 112 -8.36 0.99 -17.91
N GLY A 113 -9.07 0.13 -18.63
CA GLY A 113 -10.16 0.41 -19.57
C GLY A 113 -11.41 0.92 -18.85
N ASP A 114 -11.90 0.17 -17.87
CA ASP A 114 -13.04 0.53 -17.02
C ASP A 114 -12.81 0.17 -15.53
N VAL A 115 -13.75 0.57 -14.67
CA VAL A 115 -13.62 0.35 -13.22
C VAL A 115 -13.67 -1.15 -12.87
N ARG A 116 -14.40 -1.96 -13.65
CA ARG A 116 -14.46 -3.41 -13.43
C ARG A 116 -13.08 -4.01 -13.62
N GLU A 117 -12.35 -3.56 -14.63
CA GLU A 117 -10.97 -3.97 -14.90
C GLU A 117 -10.02 -3.57 -13.76
N LEU A 118 -10.11 -2.32 -13.28
CA LEU A 118 -9.35 -1.84 -12.12
C LEU A 118 -9.57 -2.74 -10.89
N VAL A 119 -10.83 -3.02 -10.55
CA VAL A 119 -11.18 -3.82 -9.37
C VAL A 119 -10.77 -5.28 -9.55
N THR A 120 -10.90 -5.83 -10.77
CA THR A 120 -10.42 -7.18 -11.12
C THR A 120 -8.91 -7.29 -10.89
N ALA A 121 -8.13 -6.32 -11.37
CA ALA A 121 -6.68 -6.31 -11.19
C ALA A 121 -6.28 -6.23 -9.71
N VAL A 122 -6.97 -5.42 -8.91
CA VAL A 122 -6.71 -5.32 -7.47
C VAL A 122 -7.10 -6.60 -6.74
N ARG A 123 -8.23 -7.23 -7.08
CA ARG A 123 -8.64 -8.54 -6.55
C ARG A 123 -7.55 -9.57 -6.78
N ASP A 124 -7.10 -9.73 -8.01
CA ASP A 124 -6.11 -10.74 -8.38
C ASP A 124 -4.77 -10.49 -7.68
N ALA A 125 -4.32 -9.22 -7.63
CA ALA A 125 -3.12 -8.85 -6.89
C ALA A 125 -3.25 -9.17 -5.39
N SER A 126 -4.43 -8.95 -4.79
CA SER A 126 -4.68 -9.27 -3.38
C SER A 126 -4.68 -10.77 -3.11
N ASP A 127 -5.21 -11.59 -4.02
CA ASP A 127 -5.16 -13.05 -3.89
C ASP A 127 -3.73 -13.59 -4.08
N VAL A 128 -2.96 -13.06 -5.03
CA VAL A 128 -1.54 -13.41 -5.19
C VAL A 128 -0.75 -13.08 -3.92
N HIS A 129 -1.01 -11.93 -3.30
CA HIS A 129 -0.41 -11.56 -2.01
C HIS A 129 -0.77 -12.57 -0.91
N ARG A 130 -2.04 -12.93 -0.79
CA ARG A 130 -2.51 -13.94 0.17
C ARG A 130 -1.80 -15.28 -0.05
N GLN A 131 -1.74 -15.75 -1.30
CA GLN A 131 -1.06 -16.99 -1.64
C GLN A 131 0.44 -16.94 -1.33
N ALA A 132 1.12 -15.82 -1.60
CA ALA A 132 2.54 -15.65 -1.27
C ALA A 132 2.81 -15.75 0.24
N ILE A 133 1.94 -15.16 1.06
CA ILE A 133 2.00 -15.28 2.53
C ILE A 133 1.73 -16.74 2.94
N ALA A 134 0.68 -17.36 2.41
CA ALA A 134 0.29 -18.71 2.79
C ALA A 134 1.37 -19.75 2.44
N LEU A 135 1.86 -19.72 1.19
CA LEU A 135 2.71 -20.77 0.59
C LEU A 135 4.20 -20.52 0.80
N ALA A 136 4.64 -19.26 0.73
CA ALA A 136 6.05 -18.89 0.79
C ALA A 136 6.45 -18.17 2.08
N LYS A 137 5.48 -17.83 2.95
CA LYS A 137 5.72 -16.99 4.14
C LYS A 137 6.41 -15.67 3.78
N VAL A 138 6.10 -15.15 2.58
CA VAL A 138 6.62 -13.88 2.08
C VAL A 138 5.51 -12.85 2.19
N LEU A 139 5.76 -11.82 2.99
CA LEU A 139 4.89 -10.65 3.05
C LEU A 139 5.36 -9.63 2.01
N VAL A 140 4.50 -9.36 1.03
CA VAL A 140 4.76 -8.34 0.02
C VAL A 140 4.25 -7.01 0.57
N CYS A 141 5.17 -6.19 1.08
CA CYS A 141 4.86 -4.91 1.73
C CYS A 141 4.71 -3.74 0.74
N ASP A 142 4.71 -4.01 -0.56
CA ASP A 142 4.79 -2.97 -1.59
C ASP A 142 3.61 -3.03 -2.57
N VAL A 143 2.42 -2.82 -2.01
CA VAL A 143 1.20 -2.61 -2.79
C VAL A 143 1.18 -1.15 -3.26
N SER A 144 1.27 -0.94 -4.57
CA SER A 144 1.24 0.40 -5.17
C SER A 144 0.68 0.35 -6.59
N VAL A 145 0.22 1.50 -7.09
CA VAL A 145 -0.26 1.65 -8.49
C VAL A 145 0.78 1.19 -9.52
N ARG A 146 2.08 1.37 -9.21
CA ARG A 146 3.17 0.99 -10.13
C ARG A 146 3.50 -0.50 -10.09
N ASN A 147 3.14 -1.17 -9.00
CA ASN A 147 3.44 -2.58 -8.84
C ASN A 147 2.31 -3.45 -9.28
N ILE A 148 1.05 -2.99 -9.19
CA ILE A 148 -0.07 -3.70 -9.76
C ILE A 148 -0.09 -3.46 -11.27
N VAL A 149 0.00 -4.55 -12.03
CA VAL A 149 -0.01 -4.49 -13.49
C VAL A 149 -1.17 -5.29 -14.03
N ILE A 150 -1.80 -4.76 -15.07
CA ILE A 150 -2.88 -5.40 -15.80
C ILE A 150 -2.27 -6.15 -16.98
N ALA A 151 -2.62 -7.43 -17.12
CA ALA A 151 -2.34 -8.21 -18.31
C ALA A 151 -3.63 -8.86 -18.81
N SER A 152 -3.92 -8.72 -20.10
CA SER A 152 -4.89 -9.56 -20.79
C SER A 152 -4.25 -10.90 -21.12
N ASN A 153 -4.90 -11.98 -20.71
CA ASN A 153 -4.58 -13.32 -21.18
C ASN A 153 -5.87 -13.99 -21.66
N ASP A 154 -5.93 -14.35 -22.94
CA ASP A 154 -7.12 -14.93 -23.58
C ASP A 154 -8.41 -14.09 -23.42
N GLY A 155 -8.28 -12.77 -23.37
CA GLY A 155 -9.40 -11.85 -23.14
C GLY A 155 -9.83 -11.72 -21.67
N GLN A 156 -9.10 -12.34 -20.74
CA GLN A 156 -9.29 -12.16 -19.30
C GLN A 156 -8.22 -11.23 -18.72
N THR A 157 -8.66 -10.15 -18.08
CA THR A 157 -7.79 -9.26 -17.30
C THR A 157 -7.29 -9.96 -16.04
N LYS A 158 -5.97 -9.89 -15.80
CA LYS A 158 -5.31 -10.34 -14.56
C LYS A 158 -4.41 -9.26 -13.96
N GLY A 159 -4.36 -9.22 -12.63
CA GLY A 159 -3.49 -8.35 -11.84
C GLY A 159 -2.24 -9.05 -11.28
N PHE A 160 -1.06 -8.42 -11.38
CA PHE A 160 0.20 -8.94 -10.82
C PHE A 160 0.98 -7.89 -10.04
N THR A 161 1.82 -8.29 -9.07
CA THR A 161 2.74 -7.38 -8.34
C THR A 161 4.21 -7.54 -8.73
N VAL A 162 4.90 -6.41 -9.01
CA VAL A 162 6.19 -6.44 -9.75
C VAL A 162 7.42 -5.91 -9.01
N THR A 163 7.31 -5.07 -7.96
CA THR A 163 8.49 -4.52 -7.26
C THR A 163 8.33 -4.44 -5.73
N THR A 164 9.42 -4.07 -5.04
CA THR A 164 9.55 -4.07 -3.56
C THR A 164 9.89 -2.69 -2.94
N THR A 165 9.82 -1.61 -3.72
CA THR A 165 10.06 -0.24 -3.22
C THR A 165 8.74 0.44 -2.85
N GLY A 166 8.32 0.25 -1.58
CA GLY A 166 7.13 0.83 -0.96
C GLY A 166 6.89 2.29 -1.31
N ALA A 167 5.81 2.59 -2.03
CA ALA A 167 5.33 3.96 -2.13
C ALA A 167 4.66 4.36 -0.81
N TRP A 168 5.32 5.23 -0.03
CA TRP A 168 4.84 5.76 1.26
C TRP A 168 3.36 6.15 1.26
N GLN A 169 2.86 6.68 0.13
CA GLN A 169 1.47 7.06 -0.08
C GLN A 169 0.48 5.92 0.17
N PHE A 170 0.87 4.67 -0.05
CA PHE A 170 -0.01 3.49 0.11
C PHE A 170 0.36 2.64 1.33
N THR A 171 1.48 2.91 1.99
CA THR A 171 1.87 2.14 3.17
C THR A 171 0.87 2.34 4.33
N ALA A 172 0.54 1.25 5.02
CA ALA A 172 -0.40 1.27 6.13
C ALA A 172 0.01 2.23 7.25
N ILE A 173 -0.96 2.94 7.84
CA ILE A 173 -0.77 3.94 8.89
C ILE A 173 0.05 3.38 10.05
N ARG A 174 -0.20 2.12 10.42
CA ARG A 174 0.52 1.44 11.50
C ARG A 174 2.04 1.46 11.28
N LEU A 175 2.48 1.20 10.05
CA LEU A 175 3.90 1.16 9.68
C LEU A 175 4.53 2.55 9.55
N LEU A 176 3.70 3.59 9.39
CA LEU A 176 4.13 4.98 9.23
C LEU A 176 4.06 5.81 10.51
N ARG A 177 3.50 5.27 11.59
CA ARG A 177 3.40 5.97 12.88
C ARG A 177 4.69 5.87 13.66
N LYS A 178 4.97 6.92 14.45
CA LYS A 178 6.07 6.89 15.42
C LYS A 178 5.77 5.80 16.46
N PRO A 179 6.68 4.83 16.66
CA PRO A 179 6.50 3.84 17.70
C PRO A 179 6.38 4.50 19.08
N ARG A 180 5.50 3.96 19.94
CA ARG A 180 5.43 4.38 21.35
C ARG A 180 6.65 3.89 22.12
N ASP A 181 7.05 2.64 21.88
CA ASP A 181 8.10 1.95 22.66
C ASP A 181 9.45 1.91 21.93
N GLY A 182 9.61 2.70 20.86
CA GLY A 182 10.82 2.74 20.04
C GLY A 182 10.98 1.57 19.06
N GLU A 183 10.19 0.51 19.17
CA GLU A 183 10.24 -0.65 18.28
C GLU A 183 9.59 -0.37 16.91
N THR A 184 10.29 -0.68 15.83
CA THR A 184 9.71 -0.53 14.48
C THR A 184 8.68 -1.64 14.27
N PRO A 185 7.43 -1.30 13.90
CA PRO A 185 6.40 -2.31 13.68
C PRO A 185 6.81 -3.25 12.55
N VAL A 186 6.61 -4.55 12.76
CA VAL A 186 6.79 -5.56 11.72
C VAL A 186 5.53 -5.58 10.88
N ALA A 187 5.67 -5.51 9.56
CA ALA A 187 4.53 -5.58 8.66
C ALA A 187 3.79 -6.91 8.82
N GLU A 188 2.46 -6.83 8.73
CA GLU A 188 1.51 -7.92 8.86
C GLU A 188 0.55 -7.90 7.67
N ARG A 189 -0.21 -8.99 7.50
CA ARG A 189 -1.15 -9.13 6.38
C ARG A 189 -2.17 -7.99 6.31
N VAL A 190 -2.70 -7.58 7.46
CA VAL A 190 -3.62 -6.44 7.58
C VAL A 190 -3.07 -5.13 6.99
N ASP A 191 -1.75 -4.91 7.05
CA ASP A 191 -1.16 -3.72 6.45
C ASP A 191 -1.20 -3.80 4.92
N SER A 192 -0.99 -4.98 4.34
CA SER A 192 -1.12 -5.18 2.89
C SER A 192 -2.54 -4.89 2.42
N ILE A 193 -3.55 -5.30 3.19
CA ILE A 193 -4.94 -5.00 2.88
C ILE A 193 -5.21 -3.48 2.96
N GLU A 194 -4.61 -2.79 3.94
CA GLU A 194 -4.81 -1.33 4.08
C GLU A 194 -4.17 -0.64 2.88
N SER A 195 -3.02 -1.14 2.44
CA SER A 195 -2.38 -0.68 1.21
C SER A 195 -3.22 -0.92 -0.05
N PHE A 196 -3.94 -2.05 -0.18
CA PHE A 196 -4.88 -2.25 -1.28
C PHE A 196 -6.05 -1.26 -1.24
N PHE A 197 -6.61 -1.00 -0.06
CA PHE A 197 -7.62 0.04 0.12
C PHE A 197 -7.10 1.42 -0.31
N ASN A 198 -5.90 1.78 0.14
CA ASN A 198 -5.26 3.04 -0.22
C ASN A 198 -5.04 3.17 -1.73
N VAL A 199 -4.65 2.08 -2.41
CA VAL A 199 -4.54 2.07 -3.88
C VAL A 199 -5.90 2.26 -4.52
N LEU A 200 -6.95 1.54 -4.10
CA LEU A 200 -8.31 1.71 -4.64
C LEU A 200 -8.82 3.14 -4.46
N ALA A 201 -8.66 3.72 -3.27
CA ALA A 201 -9.09 5.09 -2.97
C ALA A 201 -8.34 6.12 -3.82
N TRP A 202 -7.02 5.97 -3.96
CA TRP A 202 -6.22 6.84 -4.83
C TRP A 202 -6.68 6.72 -6.29
N MET A 203 -6.89 5.50 -6.76
CA MET A 203 -7.32 5.24 -8.13
C MET A 203 -8.71 5.82 -8.41
N ALA A 204 -9.63 5.70 -7.45
CA ALA A 204 -10.96 6.30 -7.53
C ALA A 204 -10.87 7.82 -7.67
N LEU A 205 -10.18 8.49 -6.75
CA LEU A 205 -10.07 9.95 -6.73
C LEU A 205 -9.29 10.53 -7.91
N ARG A 206 -8.33 9.80 -8.48
CA ARG A 206 -7.48 10.30 -9.58
C ARG A 206 -8.02 9.97 -10.96
N TYR A 207 -8.67 8.83 -11.13
CA TYR A 207 -8.93 8.24 -12.44
C TYR A 207 -10.39 7.82 -12.66
N THR A 208 -11.28 8.03 -11.68
CA THR A 208 -12.72 7.77 -11.85
C THR A 208 -13.53 9.06 -11.73
N ALA A 209 -14.73 9.07 -12.29
CA ALA A 209 -15.63 10.21 -12.25
C ALA A 209 -16.08 10.53 -10.81
N HIS A 210 -16.02 11.81 -10.45
CA HIS A 210 -16.48 12.36 -9.17
C HIS A 210 -16.92 13.82 -9.36
N SER A 211 -17.73 14.35 -8.45
CA SER A 211 -18.19 15.75 -8.51
C SER A 211 -17.34 16.75 -7.71
N LEU A 212 -16.25 16.30 -7.09
CA LEU A 212 -15.31 17.17 -6.39
C LEU A 212 -14.75 18.30 -7.27
N CYS A 213 -14.75 19.51 -6.74
CA CYS A 213 -14.00 20.62 -7.35
C CYS A 213 -12.49 20.38 -7.21
N PRO A 214 -11.65 20.95 -8.12
CA PRO A 214 -10.21 20.72 -8.12
C PRO A 214 -9.51 21.07 -6.80
N GLU A 215 -9.96 22.11 -6.12
CA GLU A 215 -9.40 22.57 -4.85
C GLU A 215 -9.64 21.55 -3.74
N HIS A 216 -10.88 21.04 -3.64
CA HIS A 216 -11.26 20.05 -2.65
C HIS A 216 -10.57 18.71 -2.91
N LEU A 217 -10.57 18.23 -4.17
CA LEU A 217 -9.81 17.04 -4.56
C LEU A 217 -8.32 17.17 -4.21
N SER A 218 -7.71 18.34 -4.48
CA SER A 218 -6.31 18.58 -4.16
C SER A 218 -6.04 18.55 -2.65
N SER A 219 -6.96 19.07 -1.84
CA SER A 219 -6.86 19.00 -0.37
C SER A 219 -6.91 17.55 0.09
N ILE A 220 -7.91 16.76 -0.33
CA ILE A 220 -8.06 15.35 0.04
C ILE A 220 -6.80 14.57 -0.33
N LEU A 221 -6.31 14.71 -1.57
CA LEU A 221 -5.14 13.99 -2.05
C LEU A 221 -3.88 14.35 -1.26
N ARG A 222 -3.68 15.65 -0.98
CA ARG A 222 -2.54 16.12 -0.19
C ARG A 222 -2.63 15.63 1.25
N ASP A 223 -3.77 15.83 1.89
CA ASP A 223 -3.93 15.65 3.33
C ASP A 223 -3.94 14.16 3.70
N TYR A 224 -4.49 13.30 2.84
CA TYR A 224 -4.55 11.86 3.07
C TYR A 224 -3.29 11.10 2.60
N PHE A 225 -2.83 11.33 1.36
CA PHE A 225 -1.77 10.51 0.76
C PHE A 225 -0.37 11.11 0.93
N ASP A 226 -0.25 12.44 0.90
CA ASP A 226 1.05 13.13 0.99
C ASP A 226 1.34 13.68 2.40
N GLY A 227 0.30 13.78 3.23
CA GLY A 227 0.31 14.28 4.60
C GLY A 227 1.35 13.57 5.46
N SER A 228 2.34 14.32 5.93
CA SER A 228 3.39 13.79 6.80
C SER A 228 4.04 14.86 7.65
N TYR A 229 4.73 14.45 8.70
CA TYR A 229 5.59 15.30 9.50
C TYR A 229 6.93 14.61 9.77
N THR A 230 7.96 15.39 10.11
CA THR A 230 9.29 14.86 10.42
C THR A 230 9.56 15.00 11.91
N ALA A 231 10.01 13.93 12.56
CA ALA A 231 10.49 13.97 13.94
C ALA A 231 11.75 13.13 14.09
N GLY A 232 12.84 13.71 14.62
CA GLY A 232 14.13 13.02 14.73
C GLY A 232 14.67 12.53 13.39
N GLY A 233 14.51 13.31 12.32
CA GLY A 233 14.98 12.96 10.97
C GLY A 233 14.19 11.86 10.26
N LYS A 234 13.14 11.31 10.87
CA LYS A 234 12.25 10.31 10.26
C LYS A 234 10.91 10.93 9.89
N ARG A 235 10.36 10.49 8.76
CA ARG A 235 9.03 10.89 8.26
C ARG A 235 7.96 10.00 8.89
N TYR A 236 6.85 10.61 9.30
CA TYR A 236 5.69 9.95 9.88
C TYR A 236 4.39 10.45 9.24
N VAL A 237 3.35 9.63 9.27
CA VAL A 237 2.04 9.99 8.71
C VAL A 237 1.28 10.92 9.66
N THR A 238 0.54 11.90 9.12
CA THR A 238 -0.31 12.78 9.93
C THR A 238 -1.47 12.02 10.57
N LEU A 239 -2.03 12.57 11.65
CA LEU A 239 -3.26 12.04 12.26
C LEU A 239 -4.47 12.14 11.32
N THR A 240 -4.43 13.09 10.37
CA THR A 240 -5.47 13.30 9.36
C THR A 240 -5.80 12.01 8.60
N ARG A 241 -4.78 11.27 8.13
CA ARG A 241 -5.02 10.01 7.41
C ARG A 241 -5.75 8.97 8.26
N ALA A 242 -5.38 8.87 9.53
CA ALA A 242 -6.08 8.00 10.49
C ALA A 242 -7.52 8.43 10.72
N SER A 243 -7.75 9.74 10.84
CA SER A 243 -9.10 10.31 10.95
C SER A 243 -9.96 9.89 9.76
N TYR A 244 -9.49 10.13 8.53
CA TYR A 244 -10.21 9.78 7.30
C TYR A 244 -10.53 8.28 7.19
N LEU A 245 -9.59 7.41 7.59
CA LEU A 245 -9.80 5.96 7.54
C LEU A 245 -10.82 5.49 8.59
N SER A 246 -10.83 6.11 9.77
CA SER A 246 -11.78 5.80 10.84
C SER A 246 -13.17 6.38 10.62
N SER A 247 -13.27 7.57 10.02
CA SER A 247 -14.54 8.26 9.79
C SER A 247 -15.24 7.84 8.50
N GLY A 248 -14.49 7.29 7.55
CA GLY A 248 -15.01 7.02 6.22
C GLY A 248 -15.10 8.21 5.29
N ASP A 249 -14.51 9.33 5.70
CA ASP A 249 -14.66 10.59 4.99
C ASP A 249 -14.10 10.54 3.57
N ILE A 250 -13.18 9.62 3.23
CA ILE A 250 -12.71 9.48 1.85
C ILE A 250 -13.85 9.12 0.91
N VAL A 251 -14.69 8.18 1.31
CA VAL A 251 -15.72 7.63 0.43
C VAL A 251 -16.89 8.58 0.36
N HIS A 252 -17.28 9.14 1.51
CA HIS A 252 -18.35 10.13 1.60
C HIS A 252 -17.97 11.46 0.95
N SER A 253 -16.78 11.99 1.23
CA SER A 253 -16.31 13.24 0.63
C SER A 253 -15.83 13.06 -0.80
N GLY A 254 -15.56 11.82 -1.23
CA GLY A 254 -15.07 11.53 -2.57
C GLY A 254 -16.07 11.85 -3.69
N GLU A 255 -17.37 11.96 -3.35
CA GLU A 255 -18.48 12.18 -4.29
C GLU A 255 -18.34 11.34 -5.59
N LEU A 256 -17.99 10.06 -5.43
CA LEU A 256 -17.69 9.14 -6.52
C LEU A 256 -18.95 8.85 -7.33
N ALA A 257 -18.91 9.14 -8.64
CA ALA A 257 -20.04 8.95 -9.54
C ALA A 257 -20.18 7.49 -10.01
N ASN A 258 -19.08 6.73 -10.04
CA ASN A 258 -19.12 5.33 -10.42
C ASN A 258 -19.60 4.45 -9.24
N GLU A 259 -20.74 3.79 -9.42
CA GLU A 259 -21.34 2.97 -8.36
C GLU A 259 -20.40 1.82 -7.93
N GLY A 260 -19.78 1.14 -8.88
CA GLY A 260 -18.93 -0.02 -8.58
C GLY A 260 -17.78 0.30 -7.64
N ILE A 261 -16.96 1.31 -7.97
CA ILE A 261 -15.85 1.70 -7.09
C ILE A 261 -16.33 2.28 -5.76
N ARG A 262 -17.43 3.03 -5.76
CA ARG A 262 -18.02 3.56 -4.52
C ARG A 262 -18.41 2.43 -3.57
N ARG A 263 -19.16 1.44 -4.06
CA ARG A 263 -19.56 0.25 -3.28
C ARG A 263 -18.34 -0.50 -2.74
N VAL A 264 -17.34 -0.76 -3.58
CA VAL A 264 -16.09 -1.42 -3.16
C VAL A 264 -15.46 -0.68 -1.98
N LEU A 265 -15.33 0.64 -2.07
CA LEU A 265 -14.72 1.42 -1.01
C LEU A 265 -15.59 1.45 0.25
N GLU A 266 -16.91 1.59 0.14
CA GLU A 266 -17.86 1.54 1.28
C GLU A 266 -17.75 0.21 2.04
N TYR A 267 -17.69 -0.93 1.32
CA TYR A 267 -17.55 -2.24 1.96
C TYR A 267 -16.18 -2.43 2.62
N CYS A 268 -15.10 -2.06 1.94
CA CYS A 268 -13.76 -2.13 2.50
C CYS A 268 -13.65 -1.25 3.74
N GLU A 269 -14.17 -0.03 3.67
CA GLU A 269 -14.17 0.92 4.77
C GLU A 269 -15.01 0.43 5.95
N GLY A 270 -16.24 -0.07 5.73
CA GLY A 270 -17.07 -0.59 6.82
C GLY A 270 -16.39 -1.72 7.59
N ARG A 271 -15.71 -2.63 6.87
CA ARG A 271 -14.88 -3.69 7.48
C ARG A 271 -13.67 -3.12 8.22
N TYR A 272 -13.01 -2.12 7.64
CA TYR A 272 -11.87 -1.45 8.27
C TYR A 272 -12.27 -0.68 9.52
N ALA A 273 -13.38 0.06 9.51
CA ALA A 273 -13.88 0.83 10.64
C ALA A 273 -14.25 -0.08 11.81
N GLU A 274 -14.88 -1.23 11.52
CA GLU A 274 -15.19 -2.23 12.55
C GLU A 274 -13.91 -2.74 13.25
N ALA A 275 -12.84 -2.97 12.48
CA ALA A 275 -11.56 -3.38 13.03
C ALA A 275 -10.80 -2.23 13.70
N ALA A 276 -10.81 -1.04 13.09
CA ALA A 276 -10.10 0.15 13.57
C ALA A 276 -10.65 0.63 14.91
N ASN A 277 -11.97 0.67 15.08
CA ASN A 277 -12.57 1.04 16.38
C ASN A 277 -12.09 0.12 17.50
N LYS A 278 -11.92 -1.18 17.22
CA LYS A 278 -11.33 -2.15 18.16
C LYS A 278 -9.81 -1.94 18.35
N ILE A 279 -9.08 -1.46 17.33
CA ILE A 279 -7.63 -1.22 17.37
C ILE A 279 -7.26 0.06 18.12
N TYR A 280 -8.04 1.14 17.97
CA TYR A 280 -7.66 2.48 18.43
C TYR A 280 -7.99 2.75 19.90
N GLU A 281 -8.97 2.04 20.47
CA GLU A 281 -9.39 2.23 21.85
C GLU A 281 -8.65 1.32 22.85
N LEU A 282 -7.93 0.28 22.39
CA LEU A 282 -7.56 -0.84 23.26
C LEU A 282 -6.04 -1.05 23.40
N GLU A 283 -5.63 -1.62 24.55
CA GLU A 283 -4.26 -2.05 24.84
C GLU A 283 -3.71 -3.02 23.78
N VAL A 284 -2.37 -3.16 23.73
CA VAL A 284 -1.63 -3.97 22.74
C VAL A 284 -2.21 -5.38 22.54
N GLN A 285 -2.77 -6.02 23.57
CA GLN A 285 -3.38 -7.36 23.45
C GLN A 285 -4.72 -7.38 22.71
N LEU A 286 -5.59 -6.40 22.93
CA LEU A 286 -6.88 -6.30 22.24
C LEU A 286 -6.72 -5.81 20.80
N ARG A 287 -5.64 -5.09 20.52
CA ARG A 287 -5.20 -4.77 19.16
C ARG A 287 -4.88 -6.03 18.36
N LEU A 288 -4.19 -7.01 18.95
CA LEU A 288 -3.93 -8.29 18.29
C LEU A 288 -5.24 -9.04 18.01
N GLU A 289 -6.24 -8.95 18.89
CA GLU A 289 -7.54 -9.58 18.68
C GLU A 289 -8.36 -8.91 17.57
N ALA A 290 -8.33 -7.58 17.48
CA ALA A 290 -8.97 -6.85 16.39
C ALA A 290 -8.32 -7.14 15.03
N LEU A 291 -6.99 -7.29 15.00
CA LEU A 291 -6.25 -7.71 13.82
C LEU A 291 -6.58 -9.18 13.47
N ARG A 292 -6.75 -10.05 14.47
CA ARG A 292 -7.23 -11.43 14.27
C ARG A 292 -8.61 -11.49 13.62
N LEU A 293 -9.54 -10.60 13.97
CA LEU A 293 -10.86 -10.55 13.31
C LEU A 293 -10.75 -10.25 11.81
N LEU A 294 -9.79 -9.42 11.39
CA LEU A 294 -9.49 -9.23 9.96
C LEU A 294 -8.70 -10.40 9.37
N ASP A 295 -8.00 -11.17 10.20
CA ASP A 295 -7.18 -12.30 9.78
C ASP A 295 -7.97 -13.62 9.68
N GLU A 296 -9.11 -13.77 10.35
CA GLU A 296 -9.91 -15.01 10.44
C GLU A 296 -10.33 -15.59 9.08
N ASP A 297 -10.66 -14.73 8.12
CA ASP A 297 -10.84 -15.12 6.72
C ASP A 297 -9.67 -14.60 5.91
N ASP A 298 -8.74 -15.50 5.58
CA ASP A 298 -7.51 -15.11 4.87
C ASP A 298 -7.76 -14.52 3.47
N ALA A 299 -8.93 -14.82 2.91
CA ALA A 299 -9.38 -14.46 1.59
C ALA A 299 -10.49 -13.40 1.60
N TRP A 300 -10.78 -12.74 2.73
CA TRP A 300 -11.94 -11.84 2.80
C TRP A 300 -11.92 -10.74 1.73
N LEU A 301 -10.76 -10.12 1.45
CA LEU A 301 -10.66 -9.05 0.46
C LEU A 301 -10.90 -9.59 -0.96
N PRO A 302 -10.15 -10.59 -1.46
CA PRO A 302 -10.43 -11.15 -2.78
C PRO A 302 -11.84 -11.74 -2.89
N ASN A 303 -12.39 -12.35 -1.83
CA ASN A 303 -13.76 -12.85 -1.80
C ASN A 303 -14.78 -11.71 -1.91
N LEU A 304 -14.61 -10.64 -1.13
CA LEU A 304 -15.45 -9.44 -1.20
C LEU A 304 -15.45 -8.85 -2.61
N LEU A 305 -14.27 -8.66 -3.19
CA LEU A 305 -14.14 -8.10 -4.54
C LEU A 305 -14.74 -9.04 -5.59
N THR A 306 -14.63 -10.35 -5.42
CA THR A 306 -15.29 -11.34 -6.29
C THR A 306 -16.81 -11.20 -6.22
N VAL A 307 -17.39 -11.18 -5.01
CA VAL A 307 -18.84 -11.04 -4.81
C VAL A 307 -19.36 -9.74 -5.44
N LEU A 308 -18.63 -8.63 -5.29
CA LEU A 308 -19.03 -7.36 -5.90
C LEU A 308 -18.90 -7.39 -7.43
N LEU A 309 -17.82 -7.96 -7.98
CA LEU A 309 -17.63 -8.09 -9.42
C LEU A 309 -18.72 -8.96 -10.08
N ASP A 310 -19.19 -9.99 -9.38
CA ASP A 310 -20.24 -10.91 -9.84
C ASP A 310 -21.67 -10.35 -9.66
N ASP A 311 -21.84 -9.24 -8.93
CA ASP A 311 -23.15 -8.59 -8.79
C ASP A 311 -23.51 -7.79 -10.06
N GLU A 312 -24.36 -8.38 -10.89
CA GLU A 312 -24.88 -7.78 -12.13
C GLU A 312 -25.69 -6.49 -11.89
N LYS A 313 -26.12 -6.22 -10.65
CA LYS A 313 -26.86 -4.98 -10.33
C LYS A 313 -25.93 -3.77 -10.19
N ILE A 314 -24.63 -3.99 -10.05
CA ILE A 314 -23.65 -2.91 -9.89
C ILE A 314 -23.30 -2.32 -11.27
N ALA A 315 -23.55 -1.02 -11.44
CA ALA A 315 -23.25 -0.31 -12.68
C ALA A 315 -21.75 0.06 -12.80
N TRP A 316 -20.96 -0.84 -13.40
CA TRP A 316 -19.52 -0.67 -13.60
C TRP A 316 -19.14 0.33 -14.72
N GLU A 317 -19.99 0.47 -15.74
CA GLU A 317 -19.71 1.20 -16.99
C GLU A 317 -19.91 2.72 -16.88
N SER A 318 -20.38 3.22 -15.73
CA SER A 318 -20.70 4.63 -15.48
C SER A 318 -19.48 5.58 -15.53
N ASN A 319 -18.27 5.06 -15.79
CA ASN A 319 -17.03 5.82 -15.83
C ASN A 319 -16.57 6.26 -17.24
N HIS A 320 -17.44 6.26 -18.25
CA HIS A 320 -17.10 6.68 -19.62
C HIS A 320 -16.59 8.13 -19.69
N LEU A 321 -16.97 8.96 -18.71
CA LEU A 321 -16.32 10.24 -18.43
C LEU A 321 -15.14 10.02 -17.47
N LYS A 322 -14.13 9.23 -17.87
CA LYS A 322 -12.83 9.25 -17.17
C LYS A 322 -12.48 10.72 -17.00
N VAL A 323 -11.96 11.10 -15.83
CA VAL A 323 -11.48 12.46 -15.60
C VAL A 323 -10.27 12.67 -16.51
N VAL A 324 -10.51 12.96 -17.79
CA VAL A 324 -9.52 13.45 -18.76
C VAL A 324 -9.29 14.92 -18.42
N ARG A 325 -8.93 15.19 -17.17
CA ARG A 325 -8.36 16.47 -16.80
C ARG A 325 -6.88 16.21 -16.65
N LYS A 326 -6.13 16.83 -17.56
CA LYS A 326 -4.72 17.18 -17.36
C LYS A 326 -4.64 17.93 -16.03
N ILE A 327 -4.55 17.22 -14.91
CA ILE A 327 -4.03 17.76 -13.66
C ILE A 327 -2.62 18.15 -14.05
N HIS A 328 -2.46 19.43 -14.42
CA HIS A 328 -1.20 19.98 -14.87
C HIS A 328 -0.16 19.62 -13.82
N THR A 329 0.99 19.14 -14.29
CA THR A 329 2.15 18.74 -13.52
C THR A 329 2.40 19.68 -12.33
N TRP A 330 1.97 19.28 -11.13
CA TRP A 330 2.16 20.02 -9.87
C TRP A 330 3.62 20.01 -9.37
N ARG A 331 4.56 19.49 -10.17
CA ARG A 331 6.00 19.60 -9.93
C ARG A 331 6.61 20.72 -10.77
N LYS A 332 6.15 21.95 -10.55
CA LYS A 332 6.95 23.16 -10.79
C LYS A 332 6.64 24.16 -9.67
N GLY A 333 7.16 23.85 -8.48
CA GLY A 333 7.48 24.90 -7.51
C GLY A 333 8.82 25.54 -7.89
N PRO A 334 9.07 26.79 -7.45
CA PRO A 334 10.17 27.65 -7.90
C PRO A 334 11.57 27.10 -7.69
#